data_AF-A0AAD7BMR8-F1
#
_entry.id   AF-A0AAD7BMR8-F1
#
_cell.length_a   1.000
_cell.length_b   1.000
_cell.length_c   1.000
_cell.angle_alpha   90.00
_cell.angle_beta   90.00
_cell.angle_gamma   90.00
#
_symmetry.space_group_name_H-M   'P 1'
#
loop_
_entity.id
_entity.type
_entity.pdbx_description
1 polymer ?
#
loop_
_entity_poly.entity_id
_entity_poly.type
_entity_poly.pdbx_seq_one_letter_code
_entity_poly.pdbx_strand_id
1 'polypeptide(L)'
;MRAAMTYAFGRIHGLGSLTWHKSEVNGRMVGNPSVSDTVAIYMTSLRRRKVRAGQTATSSRAITAASSAGHFYNDIIRDLYNYNHQPGVGDINSYTPGKRSAPKKDHEWAGGRARRLLQCTYVLAFLCLLRFDEVLKIQLEDIEFVSPICVKLTLPFRKTHQFGNVQPFYLYLLPEPLAYLCPVRALAEWLEVLEAAGVYDGYLFRKVGASDRISVDNEHMTSETFLEMFRNNLVDIRIFPAPYGTHSFRRGGCQWLYTTCRWGLRRICDWGGWSTDFSSMTIVKYLISYADDPQEKREDFMNPNRAPSVKCYTCGHSCHCI
;
A
#
# COMPACT_ATOMS: atom_id res chain seq x y z
N MET A 1 -6.61 17.59 5.31
CA MET A 1 -7.35 18.71 5.93
C MET A 1 -7.49 18.56 7.46
N ARG A 2 -8.22 17.58 8.02
CA ARG A 2 -8.40 17.46 9.49
C ARG A 2 -7.09 17.45 10.28
N ALA A 3 -6.12 16.62 9.91
CA ALA A 3 -4.82 16.55 10.61
C ALA A 3 -4.03 17.88 10.58
N ALA A 4 -4.11 18.62 9.46
CA ALA A 4 -3.47 19.93 9.33
C ALA A 4 -4.16 20.97 10.24
N MET A 5 -5.50 20.96 10.30
CA MET A 5 -6.26 21.83 11.21
C MET A 5 -6.03 21.45 12.68
N THR A 6 -5.94 20.16 13.01
CA THR A 6 -5.63 19.70 14.37
C THR A 6 -4.24 20.16 14.79
N TYR A 7 -3.26 20.08 13.89
CA TYR A 7 -1.93 20.65 14.13
C TYR A 7 -1.98 22.17 14.29
N ALA A 8 -2.64 22.90 13.38
CA ALA A 8 -2.73 24.35 13.46
C ALA A 8 -3.40 24.81 14.77
N PHE A 9 -4.58 24.30 15.09
CA PHE A 9 -5.27 24.68 16.34
C PHE A 9 -4.51 24.21 17.58
N GLY A 10 -3.93 23.01 17.56
CA GLY A 10 -3.27 22.45 18.72
C GLY A 10 -1.90 23.07 19.01
N ARG A 11 -1.06 23.22 17.98
CA ARG A 11 0.34 23.69 18.11
C ARG A 11 0.50 25.17 17.80
N ILE A 12 -0.09 25.68 16.72
CA ILE A 12 0.10 27.08 16.29
C ILE A 12 -0.75 28.03 17.16
N HIS A 13 -2.00 27.66 17.42
CA HIS A 13 -2.91 28.48 18.24
C HIS A 13 -2.92 28.08 19.72
N GLY A 14 -2.10 27.10 20.13
CA GLY A 14 -1.94 26.70 21.53
C GLY A 14 -3.19 26.13 22.20
N LEU A 15 -4.22 25.72 21.43
CA LEU A 15 -5.48 25.20 21.98
C LEU A 15 -5.40 23.73 22.41
N GLY A 16 -4.24 23.09 22.22
CA GLY A 16 -3.98 21.72 22.63
C GLY A 16 -4.80 20.67 21.88
N SER A 17 -5.03 19.53 22.53
CA SER A 17 -5.77 18.37 21.98
C SER A 17 -7.10 18.12 22.69
N LEU A 18 -7.51 19.00 23.61
CA LEU A 18 -8.78 18.87 24.33
C LEU A 18 -9.96 19.03 23.35
N THR A 19 -11.04 18.29 23.59
CA THR A 19 -12.28 18.41 22.83
C THR A 19 -12.82 19.83 22.95
N TRP A 20 -13.34 20.40 21.86
CA TRP A 20 -13.95 21.72 21.88
C TRP A 20 -15.19 21.72 22.79
N HIS A 21 -15.15 22.48 23.87
CA HIS A 21 -16.25 22.58 24.84
C HIS A 21 -16.33 24.00 25.42
N LYS A 22 -17.46 24.31 26.07
CA LYS A 22 -17.61 25.57 26.80
C LYS A 22 -17.02 25.38 28.20
N SER A 23 -16.07 26.21 28.59
CA SER A 23 -15.51 26.19 29.94
C SER A 23 -16.58 26.59 30.95
N GLU A 24 -16.74 25.78 31.99
CA GLU A 24 -17.68 26.03 33.09
C GLU A 24 -17.27 27.22 33.96
N VAL A 25 -15.97 27.55 33.98
CA VAL A 25 -15.41 28.60 34.85
C VAL A 25 -15.59 29.99 34.25
N ASN A 26 -15.36 30.13 32.95
CA ASN A 26 -15.34 31.45 32.29
C ASN A 26 -16.35 31.59 31.13
N GLY A 27 -17.12 30.53 30.84
CA GLY A 27 -18.13 30.52 29.79
C GLY A 27 -17.59 30.61 28.36
N ARG A 28 -16.26 30.63 28.16
CA ARG A 28 -15.63 30.72 26.84
C ARG A 28 -15.45 29.34 26.23
N MET A 29 -15.48 29.28 24.91
CA MET A 29 -15.16 28.04 24.20
C MET A 29 -13.65 27.79 24.24
N VAL A 30 -13.28 26.57 24.65
CA VAL A 30 -11.90 26.12 24.83
C VAL A 30 -11.70 24.73 24.23
N GLY A 31 -10.46 24.38 23.91
CA GLY A 31 -10.09 23.14 23.24
C GLY A 31 -9.90 23.31 21.73
N ASN A 32 -9.80 22.21 20.99
CA ASN A 32 -9.46 22.21 19.58
C ASN A 32 -10.71 21.96 18.71
N PRO A 33 -11.18 22.94 17.91
CA PRO A 33 -12.39 22.80 17.10
C PRO A 33 -12.39 21.61 16.14
N SER A 34 -11.21 21.20 15.67
CA SER A 34 -11.05 20.12 14.70
C SER A 34 -11.34 18.72 15.25
N VAL A 35 -11.36 18.57 16.58
CA VAL A 35 -11.69 17.34 17.31
C VAL A 35 -13.04 17.42 18.02
N SER A 36 -13.85 18.44 17.74
CA SER A 36 -15.20 18.57 18.32
C SER A 36 -16.14 17.44 17.87
N ASP A 37 -17.05 17.05 18.77
CA ASP A 37 -18.08 16.05 18.49
C ASP A 37 -18.99 16.48 17.34
N THR A 38 -19.35 17.76 17.28
CA THR A 38 -20.14 18.34 16.18
C THR A 38 -19.47 18.13 14.82
N VAL A 39 -18.16 18.38 14.72
CA VAL A 39 -17.41 18.14 13.48
C VAL A 39 -17.29 16.64 13.19
N ALA A 40 -17.14 15.78 14.20
CA ALA A 40 -17.14 14.33 14.02
C ALA A 40 -18.48 13.79 13.49
N ILE A 41 -19.59 14.24 14.04
CA ILE A 41 -20.95 13.92 13.59
C ILE A 41 -21.17 14.44 12.18
N TYR A 42 -20.78 15.69 11.90
CA TYR A 42 -20.89 16.27 10.56
C TYR A 42 -20.13 15.44 9.52
N MET A 43 -18.86 15.11 9.78
CA MET A 43 -18.05 14.30 8.87
C MET A 43 -18.63 12.90 8.65
N THR A 44 -19.21 12.29 9.68
CA THR A 44 -19.90 11.00 9.58
C THR A 44 -21.17 11.11 8.73
N SER A 45 -21.98 12.16 8.93
CA SER A 45 -23.17 12.42 8.12
C SER A 45 -22.83 12.72 6.66
N LEU A 46 -21.75 13.47 6.41
CA LEU A 46 -21.26 13.79 5.08
C LEU A 46 -20.82 12.51 4.37
N ARG A 47 -20.10 11.62 5.06
CA ARG A 47 -19.72 10.31 4.52
C ARG A 47 -20.94 9.47 4.13
N ARG A 48 -21.98 9.42 4.99
CA ARG A 48 -23.25 8.73 4.70
C ARG A 48 -23.97 9.35 3.49
N ARG A 49 -24.00 10.68 3.39
CA ARG A 49 -24.60 11.39 2.24
C ARG A 49 -23.86 11.12 0.94
N LYS A 50 -22.53 11.10 0.96
CA LYS A 50 -21.70 10.71 -0.19
C LYS A 50 -22.01 9.29 -0.66
N VAL A 51 -22.07 8.34 0.28
CA VAL A 51 -22.44 6.95 -0.02
C VAL A 51 -23.84 6.84 -0.62
N ARG A 52 -24.84 7.56 -0.07
CA ARG A 52 -26.21 7.62 -0.62
C ARG A 52 -26.27 8.25 -2.02
N ALA A 53 -25.37 9.19 -2.31
CA ALA A 53 -25.24 9.80 -3.63
C ALA A 53 -24.42 8.93 -4.62
N GLY A 54 -24.18 7.65 -4.31
CA GLY A 54 -23.38 6.74 -5.12
C GLY A 54 -21.88 7.07 -5.14
N GLN A 55 -21.43 8.08 -4.39
CA GLN A 55 -20.00 8.38 -4.27
C GLN A 55 -19.36 7.34 -3.37
N THR A 56 -18.52 6.48 -3.96
CA THR A 56 -17.75 5.50 -3.22
C THR A 56 -16.79 6.24 -2.30
N ALA A 57 -17.08 6.21 -1.00
CA ALA A 57 -16.23 6.87 -0.02
C ALA A 57 -14.88 6.14 0.08
N THR A 58 -13.82 6.84 -0.32
CA THR A 58 -12.40 6.63 0.00
C THR A 58 -11.74 5.37 -0.57
N SER A 59 -10.61 5.60 -1.26
CA SER A 59 -9.52 4.69 -1.60
C SER A 59 -9.01 3.92 -0.38
N SER A 60 -9.80 2.93 0.03
CA SER A 60 -9.69 2.25 1.31
C SER A 60 -9.94 0.76 1.21
N ARG A 61 -10.18 0.22 0.00
CA ARG A 61 -10.23 -1.22 -0.21
C ARG A 61 -8.83 -1.81 -0.16
N ALA A 62 -8.67 -2.95 0.49
CA ALA A 62 -7.42 -3.68 0.53
C ALA A 62 -7.03 -4.22 -0.86
N ILE A 63 -5.75 -4.12 -1.22
CA ILE A 63 -5.24 -4.90 -2.35
C ILE A 63 -4.97 -6.34 -1.88
N THR A 64 -5.24 -7.32 -2.72
CA THR A 64 -5.04 -8.75 -2.40
C THR A 64 -3.77 -9.28 -3.07
N ALA A 65 -3.00 -10.10 -2.36
CA ALA A 65 -1.78 -10.72 -2.89
C ALA A 65 -2.10 -12.04 -3.62
N ALA A 66 -2.47 -13.06 -2.85
CA ALA A 66 -3.26 -14.20 -3.31
C ALA A 66 -4.06 -14.75 -2.12
N SER A 67 -5.29 -15.20 -2.36
CA SER A 67 -6.10 -15.88 -1.37
C SER A 67 -5.76 -17.37 -1.36
N SER A 68 -5.46 -17.92 -0.18
CA SER A 68 -5.40 -19.37 0.01
C SER A 68 -6.80 -20.00 0.00
N ALA A 69 -7.86 -19.21 0.08
CA ALA A 69 -9.23 -19.67 0.02
C ALA A 69 -9.73 -19.61 -1.43
N GLY A 70 -9.71 -20.76 -2.11
CA GLY A 70 -10.36 -20.88 -3.40
C GLY A 70 -11.82 -20.41 -3.33
N HIS A 71 -12.24 -19.73 -4.40
CA HIS A 71 -13.60 -19.25 -4.67
C HIS A 71 -13.99 -17.92 -4.00
N PHE A 72 -13.58 -16.79 -4.59
CA PHE A 72 -14.48 -15.74 -5.15
C PHE A 72 -13.75 -14.43 -5.53
N TYR A 73 -12.48 -14.24 -5.17
CA TYR A 73 -11.82 -12.93 -5.24
C TYR A 73 -10.59 -12.90 -6.16
N ASN A 74 -10.38 -11.76 -6.83
CA ASN A 74 -9.23 -11.55 -7.71
C ASN A 74 -7.95 -11.43 -6.87
N ASP A 75 -6.88 -12.09 -7.30
CA ASP A 75 -5.58 -12.09 -6.63
C ASP A 75 -4.74 -10.97 -7.23
N ILE A 76 -5.08 -9.72 -6.85
CA ILE A 76 -4.71 -8.51 -7.60
C ILE A 76 -3.21 -8.39 -7.86
N ILE A 77 -2.35 -8.51 -6.84
CA ILE A 77 -0.90 -8.37 -7.05
C ILE A 77 -0.38 -9.48 -7.96
N ARG A 78 -0.88 -10.71 -7.82
CA ARG A 78 -0.49 -11.82 -8.71
C ARG A 78 -0.97 -11.60 -10.14
N ASP A 79 -2.20 -11.12 -10.32
CA ASP A 79 -2.76 -10.85 -11.64
C ASP A 79 -2.02 -9.70 -12.33
N LEU A 80 -1.71 -8.62 -11.60
CA LEU A 80 -0.86 -7.51 -12.08
C LEU A 80 0.53 -8.02 -12.45
N TYR A 81 1.16 -8.82 -11.59
CA TYR A 81 2.47 -9.41 -11.87
C TYR A 81 2.44 -10.23 -13.16
N ASN A 82 1.51 -11.18 -13.26
CA ASN A 82 1.37 -12.04 -14.43
C ASN A 82 1.16 -11.23 -15.70
N TYR A 83 0.24 -10.26 -15.68
CA TYR A 83 -0.02 -9.38 -16.82
C TYR A 83 1.22 -8.58 -17.23
N ASN A 84 1.89 -7.97 -16.26
CA ASN A 84 3.10 -7.15 -16.48
C ASN A 84 4.33 -7.96 -16.92
N HIS A 85 4.29 -9.29 -16.83
CA HIS A 85 5.35 -10.20 -17.29
C HIS A 85 4.97 -10.95 -18.57
N GLN A 86 3.80 -10.66 -19.17
CA GLN A 86 3.45 -11.23 -20.46
C GLN A 86 4.40 -10.73 -21.55
N PRO A 87 4.85 -11.62 -22.46
CA PRO A 87 5.58 -11.21 -23.67
C PRO A 87 4.83 -10.12 -24.43
N GLY A 88 5.54 -9.10 -24.90
CA GLY A 88 5.00 -7.92 -25.58
C GLY A 88 4.50 -6.81 -24.65
N VAL A 89 4.09 -7.13 -23.42
CA VAL A 89 3.62 -6.15 -22.42
C VAL A 89 4.75 -5.71 -21.48
N GLY A 90 5.47 -6.69 -20.94
CA GLY A 90 6.57 -6.47 -20.00
C GLY A 90 7.91 -6.18 -20.65
N ASP A 91 8.00 -6.27 -21.98
CA ASP A 91 9.26 -6.21 -22.69
C ASP A 91 9.89 -4.81 -22.62
N ILE A 92 11.17 -4.78 -22.28
CA ILE A 92 11.94 -3.54 -22.22
C ILE A 92 12.55 -3.29 -23.58
N ASN A 93 11.87 -2.46 -24.37
CA ASN A 93 12.33 -2.12 -25.71
C ASN A 93 13.32 -0.95 -25.68
N SER A 94 14.25 -0.96 -26.65
CA SER A 94 15.05 0.21 -26.97
C SER A 94 14.15 1.35 -27.43
N TYR A 95 14.51 2.59 -27.10
CA TYR A 95 13.70 3.73 -27.49
C TYR A 95 13.56 3.83 -29.02
N THR A 96 12.32 3.86 -29.49
CA THR A 96 11.97 4.21 -30.87
C THR A 96 11.10 5.46 -30.86
N PRO A 97 11.46 6.55 -31.57
CA PRO A 97 10.61 7.72 -31.69
C PRO A 97 9.25 7.36 -32.31
N GLY A 98 8.17 7.52 -31.55
CA GLY A 98 6.82 7.32 -32.06
C GLY A 98 6.36 8.49 -32.94
N LYS A 99 5.57 8.21 -33.99
CA LYS A 99 4.85 9.26 -34.73
C LYS A 99 3.71 9.79 -33.86
N ARG A 100 3.67 11.11 -33.63
CA ARG A 100 2.65 11.82 -32.81
C ARG A 100 1.19 11.54 -33.21
N SER A 101 0.94 10.98 -34.40
CA SER A 101 -0.39 10.75 -34.99
C SER A 101 -0.90 9.31 -34.89
N ALA A 102 -0.14 8.37 -34.32
CA ALA A 102 -0.62 7.00 -34.17
C ALA A 102 -1.72 6.94 -33.08
N PRO A 103 -2.86 6.27 -33.34
CA PRO A 103 -3.85 6.04 -32.29
C PRO A 103 -3.19 5.24 -31.17
N LYS A 104 -3.15 5.79 -29.96
CA LYS A 104 -2.73 5.04 -28.77
C LYS A 104 -3.70 3.88 -28.61
N LYS A 105 -3.22 2.64 -28.66
CA LYS A 105 -4.10 1.51 -28.37
C LYS A 105 -4.49 1.56 -26.89
N ASP A 106 -5.71 1.14 -26.59
CA ASP A 106 -6.10 0.84 -25.23
C ASP A 106 -5.06 -0.13 -24.65
N HIS A 107 -4.56 0.15 -23.43
CA HIS A 107 -3.47 -0.56 -22.72
C HIS A 107 -2.01 -0.14 -23.02
N GLU A 108 -1.72 0.72 -23.99
CA GLU A 108 -0.36 1.25 -24.26
C GLU A 108 0.00 2.49 -23.40
N TRP A 109 -0.37 2.49 -22.12
CA TRP A 109 -0.11 3.62 -21.22
C TRP A 109 1.28 3.56 -20.54
N ALA A 110 1.90 2.38 -20.48
CA ALA A 110 3.22 2.14 -19.88
C ALA A 110 4.00 1.04 -20.63
N GLY A 111 5.32 1.17 -20.66
CA GLY A 111 6.23 0.12 -21.15
C GLY A 111 6.78 -0.77 -20.03
N GLY A 112 7.70 -1.66 -20.39
CA GLY A 112 8.30 -2.62 -19.46
C GLY A 112 8.97 -1.98 -18.25
N ARG A 113 9.68 -0.84 -18.41
CA ARG A 113 10.37 -0.17 -17.30
C ARG A 113 9.39 0.35 -16.26
N ALA A 114 8.35 1.07 -16.70
CA ALA A 114 7.27 1.52 -15.82
C ALA A 114 6.59 0.36 -15.09
N ARG A 115 6.38 -0.77 -15.75
CA ARG A 115 5.75 -1.96 -15.14
C ARG A 115 6.65 -2.62 -14.09
N ARG A 116 7.96 -2.72 -14.31
CA ARG A 116 8.94 -3.21 -13.31
C ARG A 116 9.04 -2.28 -12.11
N LEU A 117 9.08 -0.96 -12.35
CA LEU A 117 9.01 0.05 -11.30
C LEU A 117 7.78 -0.17 -10.42
N LEU A 118 6.59 -0.26 -11.04
CA LEU A 118 5.35 -0.45 -10.32
C LEU A 118 5.34 -1.74 -9.50
N GLN A 119 5.77 -2.86 -10.10
CA GLN A 119 5.85 -4.13 -9.39
C GLN A 119 6.73 -4.04 -8.13
N CYS A 120 7.90 -3.42 -8.23
CA CYS A 120 8.78 -3.20 -7.10
C CYS A 120 8.11 -2.31 -6.02
N THR A 121 7.49 -1.19 -6.43
CA THR A 121 6.77 -0.33 -5.47
C THR A 121 5.61 -1.05 -4.77
N TYR A 122 4.88 -1.90 -5.48
CA TYR A 122 3.76 -2.67 -4.94
C TYR A 122 4.22 -3.63 -3.85
N VAL A 123 5.27 -4.41 -4.14
CA VAL A 123 5.82 -5.40 -3.22
C VAL A 123 6.38 -4.73 -1.96
N LEU A 124 7.16 -3.65 -2.11
CA LEU A 124 7.70 -2.93 -0.94
C LEU A 124 6.59 -2.26 -0.11
N ALA A 125 5.63 -1.59 -0.76
CA ALA A 125 4.50 -0.97 -0.05
C ALA A 125 3.69 -2.00 0.74
N PHE A 126 3.46 -3.17 0.13
CA PHE A 126 2.66 -4.25 0.68
C PHE A 126 3.38 -4.98 1.82
N LEU A 127 4.61 -5.46 1.60
CA LEU A 127 5.34 -6.25 2.59
C LEU A 127 5.83 -5.42 3.78
N CYS A 128 6.33 -4.21 3.53
CA CYS A 128 6.88 -3.34 4.59
C CYS A 128 5.80 -2.45 5.24
N LEU A 129 4.54 -2.58 4.81
CA LEU A 129 3.40 -1.79 5.28
C LEU A 129 3.66 -0.28 5.17
N LEU A 130 4.29 0.16 4.09
CA LEU A 130 4.69 1.55 3.90
C LEU A 130 3.57 2.39 3.32
N ARG A 131 3.59 3.68 3.64
CA ARG A 131 2.84 4.66 2.85
C ARG A 131 3.58 4.91 1.54
N PHE A 132 2.87 5.27 0.48
CA PHE A 132 3.54 5.54 -0.81
C PHE A 132 4.48 6.73 -0.78
N ASP A 133 4.23 7.74 0.05
CA ASP A 133 5.19 8.83 0.24
C ASP A 133 6.50 8.36 0.89
N GLU A 134 6.45 7.27 1.67
CA GLU A 134 7.65 6.63 2.23
C GLU A 134 8.33 5.76 1.16
N VAL A 135 7.58 4.97 0.38
CA VAL A 135 8.12 4.10 -0.68
C VAL A 135 8.82 4.89 -1.76
N LEU A 136 8.17 5.93 -2.30
CA LEU A 136 8.70 6.70 -3.43
C LEU A 136 9.96 7.48 -3.06
N LYS A 137 10.23 7.69 -1.77
CA LYS A 137 11.41 8.39 -1.26
C LYS A 137 12.57 7.46 -0.87
N ILE A 138 12.42 6.15 -1.05
CA ILE A 138 13.52 5.20 -0.90
C ILE A 138 14.61 5.56 -1.90
N GLN A 139 15.85 5.61 -1.44
CA GLN A 139 17.03 5.81 -2.27
C GLN A 139 17.83 4.52 -2.42
N LEU A 140 18.75 4.48 -3.38
CA LEU A 140 19.60 3.30 -3.61
C LEU A 140 20.49 3.01 -2.42
N GLU A 141 20.92 4.04 -1.69
CA GLU A 141 21.77 3.92 -0.49
C GLU A 141 21.00 3.33 0.71
N ASP A 142 19.68 3.32 0.67
CA ASP A 142 18.81 2.71 1.69
C ASP A 142 18.76 1.17 1.59
N ILE A 143 19.30 0.61 0.49
CA ILE A 143 19.29 -0.82 0.18
C ILE A 143 20.67 -1.42 0.43
N GLU A 144 20.70 -2.46 1.26
CA GLU A 144 21.90 -3.23 1.57
C GLU A 144 21.66 -4.72 1.29
N PHE A 145 22.48 -5.32 0.43
CA PHE A 145 22.45 -6.77 0.18
C PHE A 145 23.23 -7.50 1.26
N VAL A 146 22.52 -8.01 2.28
CA VAL A 146 23.11 -8.75 3.40
C VAL A 146 23.58 -10.14 2.95
N SER A 147 22.85 -10.75 2.00
CA SER A 147 23.21 -12.02 1.36
C SER A 147 22.47 -12.17 0.02
N PRO A 148 22.78 -13.18 -0.81
CA PRO A 148 22.07 -13.43 -2.07
C PRO A 148 20.55 -13.64 -1.90
N ILE A 149 20.09 -13.98 -0.69
CA ILE A 149 18.69 -14.25 -0.39
C ILE A 149 18.06 -13.22 0.55
N CYS A 150 18.80 -12.19 0.98
CA CYS A 150 18.32 -11.23 1.97
C CYS A 150 18.78 -9.81 1.64
N VAL A 151 17.79 -8.92 1.49
CA VAL A 151 17.98 -7.49 1.33
C VAL A 151 17.51 -6.78 2.59
N LYS A 152 18.33 -5.88 3.11
CA LYS A 152 17.99 -4.98 4.19
C LYS A 152 17.60 -3.63 3.59
N LEU A 153 16.41 -3.16 3.93
CA LEU A 153 15.90 -1.84 3.57
C LEU A 153 15.83 -0.97 4.83
N THR A 154 16.56 0.13 4.85
CA THR A 154 16.57 1.09 5.96
C THR A 154 15.85 2.36 5.52
N LEU A 155 14.87 2.85 6.28
CA LEU A 155 14.20 4.11 5.92
C LEU A 155 14.86 5.30 6.61
N PRO A 156 15.15 6.39 5.91
CA PRO A 156 15.81 7.55 6.49
C PRO A 156 14.92 8.27 7.52
N PHE A 157 13.59 8.24 7.33
CA PHE A 157 12.63 8.77 8.29
C PHE A 157 11.29 8.04 8.22
N ARG A 158 10.59 7.95 9.35
CA ARG A 158 9.19 7.53 9.42
C ARG A 158 8.36 8.56 10.15
N LYS A 159 7.15 8.85 9.65
CA LYS A 159 6.21 9.78 10.27
C LYS A 159 5.87 9.46 11.74
N THR A 160 5.97 8.18 12.12
CA THR A 160 5.71 7.70 13.49
C THR A 160 6.94 7.65 14.38
N HIS A 161 8.16 7.83 13.84
CA HIS A 161 9.42 7.81 14.59
C HIS A 161 10.10 9.18 14.50
N GLN A 162 9.51 10.17 15.20
CA GLN A 162 9.98 11.56 15.21
C GLN A 162 11.34 11.74 15.93
N PHE A 163 11.85 10.71 16.62
CA PHE A 163 13.06 10.75 17.44
C PHE A 163 14.23 9.89 16.90
N GLY A 164 14.14 9.38 15.66
CA GLY A 164 15.16 8.47 15.10
C GLY A 164 14.99 7.00 15.54
N ASN A 165 15.86 6.13 15.02
CA ASN A 165 15.87 4.65 15.21
C ASN A 165 14.72 3.89 14.52
N VAL A 166 14.51 4.11 13.23
CA VAL A 166 13.64 3.21 12.44
C VAL A 166 14.34 1.87 12.28
N GLN A 167 13.72 0.80 12.80
CA GLN A 167 14.22 -0.55 12.60
C GLN A 167 14.18 -0.92 11.11
N PRO A 168 15.24 -1.53 10.55
CA PRO A 168 15.29 -1.88 9.15
C PRO A 168 14.37 -3.07 8.82
N PHE A 169 13.99 -3.18 7.55
CA PHE A 169 13.23 -4.30 7.02
C PHE A 169 14.20 -5.33 6.43
N TYR A 170 14.18 -6.55 6.96
CA TYR A 170 14.90 -7.68 6.37
C TYR A 170 13.96 -8.44 5.44
N LEU A 171 14.21 -8.34 4.14
CA LEU A 171 13.39 -8.87 3.06
C LEU A 171 14.08 -10.07 2.43
N TYR A 172 13.43 -11.23 2.52
CA TYR A 172 13.99 -12.49 2.03
C TYR A 172 13.46 -12.87 0.65
N LEU A 173 14.27 -13.62 -0.10
CA LEU A 173 13.88 -14.28 -1.33
C LEU A 173 12.72 -15.25 -1.02
N LEU A 174 11.60 -15.07 -1.71
CA LEU A 174 10.43 -15.93 -1.56
C LEU A 174 10.50 -17.13 -2.52
N PRO A 175 9.85 -18.26 -2.21
CA PRO A 175 9.80 -19.40 -3.13
C PRO A 175 9.03 -19.07 -4.42
N GLU A 176 9.23 -19.86 -5.46
CA GLU A 176 8.68 -19.63 -6.80
C GLU A 176 7.16 -19.41 -6.86
N PRO A 177 6.32 -20.15 -6.09
CA PRO A 177 4.88 -19.90 -6.06
C PRO A 177 4.49 -18.49 -5.58
N LEU A 178 5.43 -17.76 -4.96
CA LEU A 178 5.28 -16.39 -4.48
C LEU A 178 6.19 -15.40 -5.22
N ALA A 179 6.67 -15.73 -6.42
CA ALA A 179 7.50 -14.83 -7.22
C ALA A 179 6.86 -13.45 -7.38
N TYR A 180 5.53 -13.39 -7.56
CA TYR A 180 4.73 -12.16 -7.67
C TYR A 180 4.78 -11.25 -6.43
N LEU A 181 5.17 -11.77 -5.27
CA LEU A 181 5.31 -11.02 -4.02
C LEU A 181 6.77 -10.94 -3.57
N CYS A 182 7.72 -11.47 -4.36
CA CYS A 182 9.10 -11.59 -3.92
C CYS A 182 9.82 -10.24 -3.96
N PRO A 183 10.26 -9.70 -2.81
CA PRO A 183 10.94 -8.40 -2.78
C PRO A 183 12.32 -8.45 -3.43
N VAL A 184 13.05 -9.56 -3.26
CA VAL A 184 14.41 -9.72 -3.83
C VAL A 184 14.36 -9.73 -5.36
N ARG A 185 13.47 -10.53 -5.97
CA ARG A 185 13.27 -10.56 -7.43
C ARG A 185 12.81 -9.20 -7.97
N ALA A 186 11.80 -8.59 -7.36
CA ALA A 186 11.27 -7.31 -7.82
C ALA A 186 12.30 -6.17 -7.72
N LEU A 187 13.14 -6.18 -6.67
CA LEU A 187 14.27 -5.26 -6.55
C LEU A 187 15.34 -5.54 -7.60
N ALA A 188 15.77 -6.79 -7.77
CA ALA A 188 16.77 -7.16 -8.76
C ALA A 188 16.37 -6.72 -10.18
N GLU A 189 15.15 -7.07 -10.60
CA GLU A 189 14.61 -6.67 -11.90
C GLU A 189 14.59 -5.14 -12.08
N TRP A 190 14.24 -4.39 -11.03
CA TRP A 190 14.21 -2.94 -11.12
C TRP A 190 15.60 -2.30 -11.12
N LEU A 191 16.54 -2.84 -10.34
CA LEU A 191 17.92 -2.38 -10.28
C LEU A 191 18.64 -2.60 -11.61
N GLU A 192 18.41 -3.74 -12.28
CA GLU A 192 18.94 -3.99 -13.63
C GLU A 192 18.47 -2.92 -14.63
N VAL A 193 17.21 -2.47 -14.50
CA VAL A 193 16.66 -1.42 -15.36
C VAL A 193 17.28 -0.06 -15.06
N LEU A 194 17.54 0.25 -13.79
CA LEU A 194 18.23 1.48 -13.39
C LEU A 194 19.68 1.50 -13.87
N GLU A 195 20.40 0.40 -13.70
CA GLU A 195 21.78 0.22 -14.18
C GLU A 195 21.86 0.38 -15.70
N ALA A 196 20.96 -0.26 -16.45
CA ALA A 196 20.87 -0.10 -17.90
C ALA A 196 20.51 1.34 -18.34
N ALA A 197 19.89 2.12 -17.44
CA ALA A 197 19.62 3.54 -17.65
C ALA A 197 20.74 4.47 -17.12
N GLY A 198 21.83 3.92 -16.59
CA GLY A 198 22.96 4.67 -16.04
C GLY A 198 22.70 5.32 -14.68
N VAL A 199 21.76 4.80 -13.90
CA VAL A 199 21.40 5.30 -12.57
C VAL A 199 22.00 4.40 -11.49
N TYR A 200 22.90 4.96 -10.68
CA TYR A 200 23.64 4.22 -9.64
C TYR A 200 23.48 4.82 -8.23
N ASP A 201 22.85 5.99 -8.11
CA ASP A 201 22.65 6.70 -6.85
C ASP A 201 21.28 7.39 -6.76
N GLY A 202 20.94 7.88 -5.57
CA GLY A 202 19.75 8.69 -5.31
C GLY A 202 18.44 7.89 -5.35
N TYR A 203 17.34 8.53 -5.77
CA TYR A 203 16.01 7.91 -5.65
C TYR A 203 15.88 6.62 -6.44
N LEU A 204 15.41 5.57 -5.77
CA LEU A 204 15.11 4.27 -6.35
C LEU A 204 13.94 4.38 -7.35
N PHE A 205 12.93 5.19 -7.04
CA PHE A 205 11.72 5.33 -7.86
C PHE A 205 11.66 6.69 -8.54
N ARG A 206 12.49 6.86 -9.57
CA ARG A 206 12.51 8.07 -10.39
C ARG A 206 11.28 8.17 -11.29
N LYS A 207 10.99 9.40 -11.75
CA LYS A 207 9.93 9.64 -12.72
C LYS A 207 10.17 8.87 -14.02
N VAL A 208 9.14 8.22 -14.55
CA VAL A 208 9.15 7.61 -15.88
C VAL A 208 8.40 8.53 -16.84
N GLY A 209 9.13 9.06 -17.81
CA GLY A 209 8.64 9.98 -18.83
C GLY A 209 8.02 9.27 -20.04
N ALA A 210 7.73 10.06 -21.06
CA ALA A 210 7.20 9.55 -22.32
C ALA A 210 8.14 8.51 -22.94
N SER A 211 7.57 7.51 -23.61
CA SER A 211 8.32 6.41 -24.24
C SER A 211 9.11 5.56 -23.25
N ASP A 212 8.62 5.42 -22.01
CA ASP A 212 9.15 4.52 -21.00
C ASP A 212 10.62 4.81 -20.64
N ARG A 213 10.97 6.11 -20.59
CA ARG A 213 12.31 6.60 -20.25
C ARG A 213 12.38 6.99 -18.78
N ILE A 214 13.43 6.56 -18.08
CA ILE A 214 13.70 6.97 -16.71
C ILE A 214 14.32 8.38 -16.71
N SER A 215 13.87 9.22 -15.80
CA SER A 215 14.43 10.56 -15.61
C SER A 215 15.89 10.50 -15.13
N VAL A 216 16.75 11.31 -15.75
CA VAL A 216 18.14 11.49 -15.32
C VAL A 216 18.21 12.32 -14.03
N ASP A 217 17.22 13.21 -13.83
CA ASP A 217 17.13 14.01 -12.63
C ASP A 217 16.91 13.12 -11.40
N ASN A 218 17.60 13.45 -10.30
CA ASN A 218 17.45 12.78 -9.01
C ASN A 218 16.18 13.27 -8.31
N GLU A 219 15.03 12.99 -8.93
CA GLU A 219 13.71 13.32 -8.41
C GLU A 219 12.83 12.06 -8.36
N HIS A 220 12.22 11.83 -7.20
CA HIS A 220 11.26 10.76 -7.05
C HIS A 220 9.97 11.03 -7.84
N MET A 221 9.29 9.96 -8.25
CA MET A 221 7.94 10.04 -8.79
C MET A 221 6.97 10.64 -7.74
N THR A 222 5.97 11.40 -8.18
CA THR A 222 4.93 11.93 -7.29
C THR A 222 3.87 10.87 -6.99
N SER A 223 3.16 11.04 -5.87
CA SER A 223 2.06 10.13 -5.50
C SER A 223 0.91 10.18 -6.51
N GLU A 224 0.69 11.33 -7.16
CA GLU A 224 -0.32 11.54 -8.18
C GLU A 224 0.00 10.74 -9.45
N THR A 225 1.24 10.82 -9.93
CA THR A 225 1.69 10.03 -11.10
C THR A 225 1.63 8.54 -10.80
N PHE A 226 2.09 8.12 -9.62
CA PHE A 226 1.95 6.74 -9.18
C PHE A 226 0.49 6.28 -9.20
N LEU A 227 -0.43 7.08 -8.64
CA LEU A 227 -1.85 6.73 -8.58
C LEU A 227 -2.47 6.61 -9.98
N GLU A 228 -2.12 7.49 -10.91
CA GLU A 228 -2.57 7.39 -12.30
C GLU A 228 -2.10 6.08 -12.94
N MET A 229 -0.80 5.78 -12.84
CA MET A 229 -0.20 4.56 -13.37
C MET A 229 -0.82 3.30 -12.75
N PHE A 230 -0.98 3.29 -11.43
CA PHE A 230 -1.60 2.17 -10.71
C PHE A 230 -3.05 1.92 -11.15
N ARG A 231 -3.85 2.98 -11.32
CA ARG A 231 -5.24 2.84 -11.77
C ARG A 231 -5.32 2.28 -13.18
N ASN A 232 -4.42 2.68 -14.07
CA ASN A 232 -4.35 2.13 -15.42
C ASN A 232 -3.93 0.64 -15.39
N ASN A 233 -2.97 0.28 -14.53
CA ASN A 233 -2.57 -1.12 -14.34
C ASN A 233 -3.72 -2.00 -13.81
N LEU A 234 -4.57 -1.46 -12.93
CA LEU A 234 -5.79 -2.16 -12.49
C LEU A 234 -6.79 -2.37 -13.65
N VAL A 235 -6.93 -1.39 -14.55
CA VAL A 235 -7.81 -1.52 -15.72
C VAL A 235 -7.29 -2.60 -16.68
N ASP A 236 -5.97 -2.74 -16.83
CA ASP A 236 -5.35 -3.80 -17.65
C ASP A 236 -5.82 -5.20 -17.23
N ILE A 237 -6.01 -5.44 -15.93
CA ILE A 237 -6.55 -6.70 -15.37
C ILE A 237 -8.06 -6.66 -15.10
N ARG A 238 -8.78 -5.71 -15.73
CA ARG A 238 -10.25 -5.56 -15.65
C ARG A 238 -10.78 -5.31 -14.24
N ILE A 239 -10.00 -4.63 -13.39
CA ILE A 239 -10.42 -4.22 -12.06
C ILE A 239 -10.81 -2.75 -12.05
N PHE A 240 -12.00 -2.46 -11.52
CA PHE A 240 -12.46 -1.08 -11.35
C PHE A 240 -11.55 -0.33 -10.36
N PRO A 241 -10.88 0.77 -10.77
CA PRO A 241 -9.80 1.37 -10.01
C PRO A 241 -10.23 2.31 -8.87
N ALA A 242 -11.44 2.87 -8.92
CA ALA A 242 -11.88 3.91 -7.98
C ALA A 242 -11.81 3.56 -6.47
N PRO A 243 -12.07 2.32 -6.00
CA PRO A 243 -11.99 1.98 -4.58
C PRO A 243 -10.54 1.79 -4.08
N TYR A 244 -9.55 1.79 -4.98
CA TYR A 244 -8.14 1.59 -4.64
C TYR A 244 -7.35 2.90 -4.63
N GLY A 245 -6.32 2.95 -3.79
CA GLY A 245 -5.36 4.06 -3.78
C GLY A 245 -4.15 3.77 -2.89
N THR A 246 -3.43 4.81 -2.48
CA THR A 246 -2.13 4.66 -1.78
C THR A 246 -2.21 3.86 -0.49
N HIS A 247 -3.33 3.88 0.23
CA HIS A 247 -3.49 3.09 1.46
C HIS A 247 -3.89 1.63 1.22
N SER A 248 -4.27 1.25 0.00
CA SER A 248 -4.73 -0.11 -0.32
C SER A 248 -3.66 -1.16 -0.09
N PHE A 249 -2.39 -0.83 -0.36
CA PHE A 249 -1.25 -1.74 -0.18
C PHE A 249 -0.92 -1.96 1.29
N ARG A 250 -0.81 -0.88 2.06
CA ARG A 250 -0.59 -0.96 3.51
C ARG A 250 -1.71 -1.74 4.22
N ARG A 251 -2.95 -1.58 3.76
CA ARG A 251 -4.10 -2.36 4.25
C ARG A 251 -3.99 -3.84 3.86
N GLY A 252 -3.82 -4.10 2.57
CA GLY A 252 -3.69 -5.44 2.02
C GLY A 252 -2.58 -6.25 2.65
N GLY A 253 -1.39 -5.64 2.82
CA GLY A 253 -0.26 -6.26 3.48
C GLY A 253 -0.55 -6.59 4.95
N CYS A 254 -1.22 -5.68 5.66
CA CYS A 254 -1.62 -5.91 7.06
C CYS A 254 -2.56 -7.11 7.16
N GLN A 255 -3.58 -7.16 6.29
CA GLN A 255 -4.51 -8.28 6.24
C GLN A 255 -3.82 -9.58 5.84
N TRP A 256 -2.94 -9.58 4.83
CA TRP A 256 -2.22 -10.77 4.39
C TRP A 256 -1.27 -11.32 5.46
N LEU A 257 -0.53 -10.45 6.16
CA LEU A 257 0.33 -10.86 7.28
C LEU A 257 -0.50 -11.49 8.41
N TYR A 258 -1.69 -10.95 8.67
CA TYR A 258 -2.59 -11.46 9.70
C TYR A 258 -3.29 -12.76 9.31
N THR A 259 -3.91 -12.83 8.13
CA THR A 259 -4.76 -13.95 7.72
C THR A 259 -3.99 -15.08 7.07
N THR A 260 -3.01 -14.75 6.21
CA THR A 260 -2.27 -15.73 5.42
C THR A 260 -1.01 -16.17 6.15
N CYS A 261 -0.21 -15.22 6.62
CA CYS A 261 1.02 -15.53 7.36
C CYS A 261 0.80 -15.79 8.85
N ARG A 262 -0.42 -15.54 9.37
CA ARG A 262 -0.81 -15.78 10.77
C ARG A 262 0.08 -15.07 11.79
N TRP A 263 0.59 -13.89 11.44
CA TRP A 263 1.37 -13.09 12.37
C TRP A 263 0.47 -12.53 13.48
N GLY A 264 0.93 -12.63 14.73
CA GLY A 264 0.28 -11.97 15.86
C GLY A 264 0.27 -10.45 15.69
N LEU A 265 -0.78 -9.79 16.19
CA LEU A 265 -0.96 -8.34 16.07
C LEU A 265 0.25 -7.54 16.57
N ARG A 266 0.86 -8.00 17.67
CA ARG A 266 2.05 -7.35 18.23
C ARG A 266 3.20 -7.27 17.22
N ARG A 267 3.51 -8.40 16.58
CA ARG A 267 4.55 -8.50 15.54
C ARG A 267 4.24 -7.60 14.35
N ILE A 268 2.97 -7.55 13.93
CA ILE A 268 2.52 -6.68 12.84
C ILE A 268 2.67 -5.19 13.22
N CYS A 269 2.33 -4.81 14.47
CA CYS A 269 2.54 -3.45 14.96
C CYS A 269 4.01 -3.06 14.96
N ASP A 270 4.88 -3.92 15.50
CA ASP A 270 6.33 -3.69 15.54
C ASP A 270 6.91 -3.53 14.12
N TRP A 271 6.52 -4.40 13.18
CA TRP A 271 6.93 -4.34 11.78
C TRP A 271 6.40 -3.08 11.05
N GLY A 272 5.10 -2.82 11.19
CA GLY A 272 4.42 -1.69 10.55
C GLY A 272 4.72 -0.32 11.16
N GLY A 273 5.45 -0.27 12.29
CA GLY A 273 5.73 0.96 13.04
C GLY A 273 4.46 1.61 13.59
N TRP A 274 3.49 0.79 14.00
CA TRP A 274 2.29 1.25 14.71
C TRP A 274 2.51 1.20 16.21
N SER A 275 1.71 2.01 16.93
CA SER A 275 1.69 1.90 18.38
C SER A 275 1.27 0.50 18.78
N THR A 276 1.91 0.11 19.85
CA THR A 276 1.92 -1.20 20.46
C THR A 276 0.95 -1.26 21.64
N ASP A 277 0.50 -0.07 22.07
CA ASP A 277 -0.59 0.12 23.01
C ASP A 277 -1.94 -0.22 22.35
N PHE A 278 -2.69 -1.10 23.00
CA PHE A 278 -4.00 -1.58 22.56
C PHE A 278 -5.07 -0.49 22.52
N SER A 279 -4.85 0.67 23.16
CA SER A 279 -5.71 1.85 23.00
C SER A 279 -5.74 2.38 21.55
N SER A 280 -4.74 2.01 20.73
CA SER A 280 -4.59 2.49 19.37
C SER A 280 -5.46 1.69 18.38
N MET A 281 -6.68 2.19 18.11
CA MET A 281 -7.56 1.68 17.03
C MET A 281 -6.98 1.76 15.60
N THR A 282 -5.74 2.17 15.43
CA THR A 282 -5.10 2.40 14.13
C THR A 282 -4.92 1.11 13.34
N ILE A 283 -4.44 0.03 13.97
CA ILE A 283 -4.26 -1.26 13.28
C ILE A 283 -5.61 -1.89 12.91
N VAL A 284 -6.62 -1.78 13.77
CA VAL A 284 -7.98 -2.29 13.51
C VAL A 284 -8.56 -1.66 12.25
N LYS A 285 -8.32 -0.36 12.02
CA LYS A 285 -8.73 0.32 10.79
C LYS A 285 -8.08 -0.25 9.55
N TYR A 286 -6.93 -0.92 9.61
CA TYR A 286 -6.29 -1.61 8.49
C TYR A 286 -6.68 -3.09 8.40
N LEU A 287 -7.14 -3.71 9.48
CA LEU A 287 -7.60 -5.10 9.47
C LEU A 287 -9.04 -5.20 8.96
N ILE A 288 -9.91 -4.26 9.33
CA ILE A 288 -11.34 -4.31 9.04
C ILE A 288 -11.76 -3.04 8.29
N SER A 289 -12.47 -3.21 7.17
CA SER A 289 -13.16 -2.14 6.44
C SER A 289 -14.55 -2.60 6.04
N TYR A 290 -15.49 -1.67 5.94
CA TYR A 290 -16.78 -1.93 5.28
C TYR A 290 -16.63 -2.07 3.75
N ALA A 291 -15.51 -1.61 3.19
CA ALA A 291 -15.22 -1.68 1.76
C ALA A 291 -14.46 -2.96 1.37
N ASP A 292 -14.05 -3.76 2.35
CA ASP A 292 -13.41 -5.05 2.12
C ASP A 292 -14.52 -6.11 2.01
N ASP A 293 -14.32 -7.09 1.12
CA ASP A 293 -15.29 -8.16 0.97
C ASP A 293 -15.23 -9.13 2.17
N PRO A 294 -16.37 -9.72 2.57
CA PRO A 294 -16.38 -10.78 3.57
C PRO A 294 -15.49 -11.93 3.11
N GLN A 295 -14.53 -12.35 3.93
CA GLN A 295 -13.66 -13.50 3.60
C GLN A 295 -14.40 -14.83 3.70
N GLU A 296 -15.53 -14.85 4.41
CA GLU A 296 -16.29 -16.07 4.70
C GLU A 296 -17.79 -15.76 4.66
N LYS A 297 -18.60 -16.72 4.21
CA LYS A 297 -20.05 -16.61 4.28
C LYS A 297 -20.48 -16.64 5.74
N ARG A 298 -21.53 -15.87 6.05
CA ARG A 298 -22.01 -15.73 7.43
C ARG A 298 -22.50 -17.06 8.02
N GLU A 299 -23.13 -17.91 7.20
CA GLU A 299 -23.59 -19.25 7.60
C GLU A 299 -22.45 -20.19 8.03
N ASP A 300 -21.22 -19.93 7.58
CA ASP A 300 -20.07 -20.77 7.82
C ASP A 300 -19.33 -20.44 9.14
N PHE A 301 -19.70 -19.36 9.83
CA PHE A 301 -18.98 -18.88 11.03
C PHE A 301 -19.04 -19.88 12.20
N MET A 302 -20.14 -20.62 12.32
CA MET A 302 -20.39 -21.58 13.40
C MET A 302 -20.82 -22.94 12.84
N ASN A 303 -20.59 -23.20 11.56
CA ASN A 303 -20.94 -24.48 10.95
C ASN A 303 -19.94 -25.56 11.42
N PRO A 304 -20.34 -26.49 12.31
CA PRO A 304 -19.43 -27.49 12.87
C PRO A 304 -19.01 -28.53 11.81
N ASN A 305 -19.72 -28.61 10.69
CA ASN A 305 -19.47 -29.54 9.60
C ASN A 305 -18.61 -28.92 8.49
N ARG A 306 -18.09 -27.70 8.69
CA ARG A 306 -17.26 -27.03 7.70
C ARG A 306 -15.91 -27.74 7.59
N ALA A 307 -15.54 -28.09 6.36
CA ALA A 307 -14.22 -28.66 6.10
C ALA A 307 -13.11 -27.67 6.51
N PRO A 308 -11.97 -28.15 7.06
CA PRO A 308 -10.84 -27.29 7.40
C PRO A 308 -10.37 -26.46 6.20
N SER A 309 -9.99 -25.20 6.44
CA SER A 309 -9.45 -24.31 5.40
C SER A 309 -8.19 -24.88 4.73
N VAL A 310 -7.89 -24.38 3.52
CA VAL A 310 -6.67 -24.72 2.76
C VAL A 310 -5.41 -24.48 3.62
N LYS A 311 -4.48 -25.45 3.59
CA LYS A 311 -3.22 -25.44 4.35
C LYS A 311 -2.40 -24.19 4.06
N CYS A 312 -1.80 -23.61 5.09
CA CYS A 312 -0.77 -22.58 4.95
C CYS A 312 0.38 -23.10 4.08
N TYR A 313 0.80 -22.35 3.07
CA TYR A 313 1.88 -22.74 2.14
C TYR A 313 3.26 -22.81 2.81
N THR A 314 3.46 -22.14 3.96
CA THR A 314 4.74 -22.11 4.67
C THR A 314 4.83 -23.19 5.74
N CYS A 315 3.79 -23.35 6.57
CA CYS A 315 3.81 -24.27 7.70
C CYS A 315 2.94 -25.53 7.50
N GLY A 316 2.24 -25.67 6.38
CA GLY A 316 1.42 -26.85 6.07
C GLY A 316 0.18 -27.03 6.95
N HIS A 317 -0.04 -26.17 7.94
CA HIS A 317 -1.20 -26.23 8.83
C HIS A 317 -2.45 -25.68 8.14
N SER A 318 -3.51 -26.49 8.10
CA SER A 318 -4.90 -26.08 7.86
C SER A 318 -5.57 -25.82 9.21
N CYS A 319 -6.31 -24.72 9.40
CA CYS A 319 -7.28 -24.66 10.50
C CYS A 319 -8.56 -23.90 10.09
N HIS A 320 -9.69 -24.59 10.27
CA HIS A 320 -10.84 -24.04 11.00
C HIS A 320 -11.03 -24.71 12.37
N CYS A 321 -10.00 -25.48 12.76
CA CYS A 321 -9.72 -26.17 14.01
C CYS A 321 -10.68 -27.31 14.38
N ILE A 322 -10.07 -28.47 14.61
CA ILE A 322 -10.45 -29.37 15.70
C ILE A 322 -9.48 -29.04 16.83
#